data_AF-A0A6I2AAZ9-F1
#
_entry.id   AF-A0A6I2AAZ9-F1
#
_cell.length_a   1.000
_cell.length_b   1.000
_cell.length_c   1.000
_cell.angle_alpha   90.00
_cell.angle_beta   90.00
_cell.angle_gamma   90.00
#
_symmetry.space_group_name_H-M   'P 1'
#
loop_
_entity.id
_entity.type
_entity.pdbx_description
1 polymer ?
#
loop_
_entity_poly.entity_id
_entity_poly.type
_entity_poly.pdbx_seq_one_letter_code
_entity_poly.pdbx_strand_id
1 'polypeptide(L)' 'MKAIVYQKYGPPEVLKIEEVKKPTPKDNEVLVKVHAASVNDWDWGLLRGKPFV' A
#
# COMPACT_ATOMS: atom_id res chain seq x y z
N MET A 1 -10.07 -8.04 2.96
CA MET A 1 -8.70 -8.30 3.46
C MET A 1 -8.20 -6.99 4.00
N LYS A 2 -7.48 -7.00 5.13
CA LYS A 2 -6.94 -5.76 5.70
C LYS A 2 -5.77 -5.25 4.86
N ALA A 3 -5.75 -3.95 4.60
CA ALA A 3 -4.65 -3.26 3.95
C ALA A 3 -4.42 -1.89 4.60
N ILE A 4 -3.16 -1.42 4.59
CA ILE A 4 -2.84 -0.03 4.89
C ILE A 4 -3.10 0.78 3.61
N VAL A 5 -3.92 1.81 3.69
CA VAL A 5 -4.33 2.65 2.55
C VAL A 5 -4.25 4.14 2.90
N TYR A 6 -4.09 4.98 1.87
CA TYR A 6 -4.19 6.43 1.95
C TYR A 6 -4.75 6.97 0.62
N GLN A 7 -5.58 8.01 0.68
CA GLN A 7 -6.21 8.62 -0.51
C GLN A 7 -5.64 10.01 -0.85
N LYS A 8 -4.78 10.55 0.02
CA LYS A 8 -4.09 11.83 -0.17
C LYS A 8 -2.68 11.73 0.38
N TYR A 9 -1.76 12.48 -0.22
CA TYR A 9 -0.42 12.61 0.32
C TYR A 9 -0.43 13.29 1.70
N GLY A 10 0.54 12.95 2.55
CA GLY A 10 0.62 13.54 3.88
C GLY A 10 1.64 12.86 4.80
N PRO A 11 1.59 13.21 6.11
CA PRO A 11 2.37 12.53 7.14
C PRO A 11 1.72 11.16 7.49
N PRO A 12 2.36 10.27 8.29
CA PRO A 12 1.86 8.92 8.60
C PRO A 12 0.40 8.83 9.04
N GLU A 13 -0.14 9.89 9.65
CA GLU A 13 -1.49 9.98 10.18
C GLU A 13 -2.58 9.88 9.09
N VAL A 14 -2.22 10.03 7.81
CA VAL A 14 -3.16 9.79 6.70
C VAL A 14 -3.34 8.31 6.37
N LEU A 15 -2.45 7.43 6.86
CA LEU A 15 -2.54 5.99 6.69
C LEU A 15 -3.69 5.43 7.54
N LYS A 16 -4.49 4.54 6.94
CA LYS A 16 -5.58 3.84 7.62
C LYS A 16 -5.54 2.36 7.32
N ILE A 17 -5.95 1.55 8.28
CA ILE A 17 -6.24 0.14 8.03
C ILE A 17 -7.68 0.03 7.55
N GLU A 18 -7.89 -0.48 6.35
CA GLU A 18 -9.22 -0.68 5.76
C GLU A 18 -9.41 -2.12 5.29
N GLU A 19 -10.66 -2.58 5.25
CA GLU A 19 -11.03 -3.83 4.59
C GLU A 19 -11.22 -3.58 3.10
N VAL A 20 -10.36 -4.17 2.28
CA VAL A 20 -10.41 -4.09 0.81
C VAL A 20 -10.81 -5.42 0.18
N LYS A 21 -11.31 -5.38 -1.06
CA LYS A 21 -11.63 -6.60 -1.81
C LYS A 21 -10.37 -7.42 -2.01
N LYS A 22 -10.47 -8.74 -1.79
CA LYS A 22 -9.39 -9.68 -2.10
C LYS A 22 -9.21 -9.73 -3.63
N PRO A 23 -7.98 -9.54 -4.15
CA PRO A 23 -7.76 -9.59 -5.59
C PRO A 23 -7.92 -11.01 -6.13
N THR A 24 -8.38 -11.12 -7.38
CA THR A 24 -8.44 -12.36 -8.15
C THR A 24 -7.33 -12.33 -9.20
N PRO A 25 -6.34 -13.24 -9.14
CA PRO A 25 -5.24 -13.25 -10.11
C PRO A 25 -5.74 -13.63 -11.52
N LYS A 26 -5.10 -13.09 -12.55
CA LYS A 26 -5.23 -13.54 -13.95
C LYS A 26 -4.36 -14.78 -14.21
N ASP A 27 -4.44 -15.32 -15.42
CA ASP A 27 -3.76 -16.56 -15.82
C ASP A 27 -2.24 -16.59 -15.55
N ASN A 28 -1.57 -15.43 -15.63
CA ASN A 28 -0.11 -15.31 -15.43
C ASN A 28 0.27 -14.60 -14.11
N GLU A 29 -0.63 -14.56 -13.13
CA GLU A 29 -0.41 -13.91 -11.84
C GLU A 29 -0.57 -14.92 -10.69
N VAL A 30 0.09 -14.65 -9.57
CA VAL A 30 -0.07 -15.45 -8.35
C VAL A 30 -0.64 -14.60 -7.23
N LEU A 31 -1.55 -15.18 -6.46
CA LEU A 31 -2.05 -14.54 -5.25
C LEU A 31 -1.19 -14.93 -4.05
N VAL A 32 -0.52 -13.94 -3.46
CA VAL A 32 0.36 -14.15 -2.29
C VAL A 32 -0.37 -13.78 -1.01
N LYS A 33 -0.31 -14.65 0.01
CA LYS A 33 -0.70 -14.31 1.38
C LYS A 33 0.48 -13.67 2.10
N VAL A 34 0.46 -12.35 2.23
CA VAL A 34 1.52 -11.58 2.90
C VAL A 34 1.55 -11.95 4.39
N HIS A 35 2.70 -12.42 4.89
CA HIS A 35 2.94 -12.64 6.32
C HIS A 35 3.56 -11.41 7.00
N ALA A 36 4.50 -10.76 6.32
CA ALA A 36 5.15 -9.53 6.73
C ALA A 36 5.57 -8.71 5.50
N ALA A 37 5.72 -7.40 5.67
CA ALA A 37 6.29 -6.49 4.69
C ALA A 37 7.26 -5.53 5.40
N SER A 38 8.40 -5.21 4.78
CA SER A 38 9.33 -4.20 5.28
C SER A 38 8.83 -2.79 4.95
N VAL A 39 9.20 -1.82 5.77
CA VAL A 39 9.13 -0.40 5.42
C VAL A 39 10.48 -0.01 4.80
N ASN A 40 10.43 0.65 3.66
CA ASN A 40 11.58 1.07 2.87
C ASN A 40 11.51 2.60 2.66
N ASP A 41 12.64 3.20 2.29
CA ASP A 41 12.72 4.66 2.05
C ASP A 41 11.66 5.15 1.04
N TRP A 42 11.39 4.34 0.01
CA TRP A 42 10.43 4.69 -1.03
C TRP A 42 8.99 4.80 -0.54
N ASP A 43 8.60 4.05 0.50
CA ASP A 43 7.26 4.13 1.09
C ASP A 43 7.00 5.53 1.65
N TRP A 44 8.05 6.18 2.18
CA TRP A 44 7.98 7.54 2.69
C TRP A 44 7.87 8.60 1.59
N GLY A 45 8.63 8.42 0.50
CA GLY A 45 8.54 9.27 -0.69
C GLY A 45 7.14 9.24 -1.30
N LEU A 46 6.60 8.03 -1.49
CA LEU A 46 5.25 7.80 -2.03
C LEU A 46 4.14 8.35 -1.14
N LEU A 47 4.25 8.20 0.17
CA LEU A 47 3.27 8.72 1.12
C LEU A 47 3.23 10.25 1.12
N ARG A 48 4.38 10.90 1.00
CA ARG A 48 4.50 12.36 0.99
C ARG A 48 4.27 13.00 -0.39
N GLY A 49 4.24 12.20 -1.47
CA GLY A 49 4.10 12.67 -2.84
C GLY A 49 5.37 13.29 -3.45
N LYS A 50 6.56 12.92 -2.97
CA LYS A 50 7.85 13.32 -3.57
C LYS A 50 8.32 12.17 -4.45
N PRO A 51 8.45 12.32 -5.80
CA PRO A 51 9.05 13.48 -6.45
C PRO A 51 8.19 14.03 -7.61
N PHE A 52 6.96 14.48 -7.37
CA PHE A 52 6.33 15.35 -8.36
C PHE A 52 7.14 16.67 -8.43
N VAL A 53 7.85 16.85 -9.54
CA VAL A 53 8.44 18.10 -10.03
C VAL A 53 7.51 18.66 -11.09
#